data_AF-A0A954XNK7-F1
#
_entry.id   AF-A0A954XNK7-F1
#
_cell.length_a   1.000
_cell.length_b   1.000
_cell.length_c   1.000
_cell.angle_alpha   90.00
_cell.angle_beta   90.00
_cell.angle_gamma   90.00
#
_symmetry.space_group_name_H-M   'P 1'
#
loop_
_entity.id
_entity.type
_entity.pdbx_description
1 polymer ?
#
loop_
_entity_poly.entity_id
_entity_poly.type
_entity_poly.pdbx_seq_one_letter_code
_entity_poly.pdbx_strand_id
1 'polypeptide(L)' 'METQAEDQPVHDTTAKTESRWHSYVGNRIPWYVRLIWLLFWVYAVYYTIAYLFPALQIEIVSPP' A
#
# COMPACT_ATOMS: atom_id res chain seq x y z
N MET A 1 -5.86 -61.78 -20.29
CA MET A 1 -5.42 -60.45 -20.77
C MET A 1 -6.06 -59.45 -19.84
N GLU A 2 -5.37 -59.08 -18.76
CA GLU A 2 -5.87 -58.10 -17.80
C GLU A 2 -5.17 -56.78 -18.07
N THR A 3 -5.93 -55.84 -18.62
CA THR A 3 -5.51 -54.46 -18.83
C THR A 3 -5.37 -53.80 -17.46
N GLN A 4 -4.12 -53.56 -17.04
CA GLN A 4 -3.82 -52.71 -15.90
C GLN A 4 -4.14 -51.27 -16.30
N ALA A 5 -5.27 -50.75 -15.85
CA ALA A 5 -5.52 -49.32 -15.85
C ALA A 5 -4.57 -48.70 -14.80
N GLU A 6 -3.66 -47.84 -15.25
CA GLU A 6 -2.79 -47.05 -14.38
C GLU A 6 -3.66 -46.22 -13.41
N ASP A 7 -3.58 -46.56 -12.12
CA ASP A 7 -4.07 -45.74 -11.02
C ASP A 7 -3.11 -44.56 -10.85
N GLN A 8 -3.30 -43.53 -11.67
CA GLN A 8 -2.64 -42.23 -11.47
C GLN A 8 -3.20 -41.65 -10.16
N PRO A 9 -2.37 -41.43 -9.12
CA PRO A 9 -2.87 -40.86 -7.89
C PRO A 9 -3.37 -39.45 -8.21
N VAL A 10 -4.67 -39.24 -8.07
CA VAL A 10 -5.28 -37.90 -8.13
C VAL A 10 -4.56 -37.09 -7.07
N HIS A 11 -3.64 -36.23 -7.52
CA HIS A 11 -2.92 -35.34 -6.64
C HIS A 11 -3.96 -34.44 -6.00
N ASP A 12 -4.28 -34.69 -4.73
CA ASP A 12 -5.21 -33.88 -3.94
C ASP A 12 -4.67 -32.45 -3.83
N THR A 13 -4.92 -31.63 -4.85
CA THR A 13 -4.79 -30.18 -4.82
C THR A 13 -5.99 -29.62 -4.08
N THR A 14 -6.21 -30.07 -2.85
CA THR A 14 -7.24 -29.52 -1.98
C THR A 14 -7.03 -28.00 -1.92
N ALA A 15 -8.06 -27.19 -2.16
CA ALA A 15 -7.99 -25.73 -2.08
C ALA A 15 -7.42 -25.20 -0.74
N LYS A 16 -7.42 -26.04 0.31
CA LYS A 16 -6.73 -25.79 1.59
C LYS A 16 -5.20 -25.74 1.47
N THR A 17 -4.60 -26.44 0.52
CA THR A 17 -3.15 -26.50 0.28
C THR A 17 -2.66 -25.28 -0.52
N GLU A 18 -3.51 -24.72 -1.39
CA GLU A 18 -3.17 -23.56 -2.23
C GLU A 18 -3.13 -22.23 -1.45
N SER A 19 -3.86 -22.13 -0.32
CA SER A 19 -3.76 -20.98 0.57
C SER A 19 -2.46 -20.94 1.39
N ARG A 20 -1.70 -22.05 1.45
CA ARG A 20 -0.50 -22.17 2.29
C ARG A 20 0.68 -21.32 1.81
N TRP A 21 0.73 -20.99 0.52
CA TRP A 21 1.80 -20.19 -0.08
C TRP A 21 1.49 -18.69 -0.15
N HIS A 22 0.28 -18.29 0.25
CA HIS A 22 -0.07 -16.89 0.44
C HIS A 22 0.45 -16.43 1.80
N SER A 23 1.78 -16.33 1.92
CA SER A 23 2.42 -15.54 2.98
C SER A 23 2.01 -14.09 2.77
N TYR A 24 0.80 -13.72 3.23
CA TYR A 24 0.45 -12.33 3.47
C TYR A 24 1.51 -11.82 4.44
N VAL A 25 2.48 -11.09 3.92
CA VAL A 25 3.35 -10.19 4.67
C VAL A 25 2.41 -9.14 5.28
N GLY A 26 1.74 -9.54 6.36
CA GLY A 26 0.58 -8.86 6.93
C GLY A 26 0.93 -7.45 7.35
N ASN A 27 0.07 -6.49 7.01
CA ASN A 27 -0.05 -5.08 7.43
C ASN A 27 1.20 -4.36 8.00
N ARG A 28 2.41 -4.77 7.62
CA ARG A 28 3.65 -4.25 8.17
C ARG A 28 4.01 -3.08 7.29
N ILE A 29 3.32 -1.96 7.54
CA ILE A 29 3.61 -0.69 6.88
C ILE A 29 5.12 -0.47 7.00
N PRO A 30 5.85 -0.42 5.88
CA PRO A 30 7.29 -0.25 5.93
C PRO A 30 7.65 1.07 6.61
N TRP A 31 8.70 1.07 7.43
CA TRP A 31 9.06 2.23 8.24
C TRP A 31 9.36 3.47 7.39
N TYR A 32 9.91 3.30 6.18
CA TYR A 32 10.20 4.40 5.26
C TYR A 32 8.94 5.09 4.75
N VAL A 33 7.80 4.38 4.62
CA VAL A 33 6.51 5.01 4.26
C VAL A 33 6.08 5.96 5.37
N ARG A 34 6.27 5.57 6.63
CA ARG A 34 5.99 6.45 7.78
C ARG A 34 6.90 7.67 7.78
N LEU A 35 8.18 7.50 7.46
CA LEU A 35 9.14 8.61 7.36
C LEU A 35 8.73 9.59 6.25
N ILE A 36 8.44 9.10 5.06
CA ILE A 36 7.98 9.92 3.93
C ILE A 36 6.68 10.65 4.30
N TRP A 37 5.77 9.99 5.01
CA TRP A 37 4.53 10.61 5.47
C TRP A 37 4.77 11.76 6.45
N LEU A 38 5.68 11.59 7.41
CA LEU A 38 6.06 12.67 8.33
C LEU A 38 6.71 13.83 7.59
N LEU A 39 7.63 13.56 6.66
CA LEU A 39 8.25 14.61 5.84
C LEU A 39 7.23 15.36 4.99
N PHE A 40 6.26 14.64 4.41
CA PHE A 40 5.16 15.24 3.66
C PHE A 40 4.41 16.27 4.52
N TRP A 41 4.05 15.91 5.76
CA TRP A 41 3.34 16.83 6.64
C TRP A 41 4.18 18.02 7.08
N VAL A 42 5.46 17.81 7.42
CA VAL A 42 6.38 18.91 7.75
C VAL A 42 6.48 19.89 6.59
N TYR A 43 6.66 19.37 5.37
CA TYR A 43 6.74 20.19 4.16
C TYR A 43 5.42 20.92 3.88
N ALA A 44 4.28 20.23 4.01
CA ALA A 44 2.97 20.83 3.81
C ALA A 44 2.74 22.01 4.77
N VAL A 45 3.01 21.83 6.07
CA VAL A 45 2.87 22.89 7.08
C VAL A 45 3.81 24.06 6.77
N TYR A 46 5.09 23.78 6.49
CA TYR A 46 6.07 24.80 6.11
C TYR A 46 5.61 25.61 4.90
N TYR A 47 5.21 24.93 3.82
CA TYR A 47 4.78 25.58 2.58
C TYR A 47 3.52 26.43 2.80
N THR A 48 2.55 25.91 3.54
CA THR A 48 1.34 26.63 3.89
C THR A 48 1.65 27.94 4.63
N ILE A 49 2.50 27.90 5.66
CA ILE A 49 2.85 29.11 6.42
C ILE A 49 3.68 30.08 5.58
N ALA A 50 4.67 29.58 4.83
CA ALA A 50 5.62 30.42 4.10
C ALA A 50 5.02 31.07 2.83
N TYR A 51 4.09 30.40 2.16
CA TYR A 51 3.60 30.83 0.84
C TYR A 51 2.08 31.02 0.78
N LEU A 52 1.31 30.07 1.31
CA LEU A 52 -0.15 30.12 1.18
C LEU A 52 -0.76 31.25 2.00
N PHE A 53 -0.37 31.38 3.28
CA PHE A 53 -0.91 32.41 4.16
C PHE A 53 -0.60 33.84 3.68
N PRO A 54 0.64 34.19 3.30
CA PRO A 54 0.94 35.51 2.75
C PRO A 54 0.18 35.81 1.46
N ALA A 55 0.06 34.82 0.56
CA ALA A 55 -0.69 34.99 -0.69
C ALA A 55 -2.17 35.30 -0.42
N LEU A 56 -2.80 34.57 0.49
CA LEU A 56 -4.20 34.81 0.89
C LEU A 56 -4.38 36.18 1.54
N GLN A 57 -3.44 36.63 2.37
CA GLN A 57 -3.49 37.96 2.97
C GLN A 57 -3.46 39.06 1.90
N ILE A 58 -2.65 38.92 0.86
CA ILE A 58 -2.56 39.89 -0.24
C ILE A 58 -3.90 40.02 -0.96
N GLU A 59 -4.55 38.91 -1.29
CA GLU A 59 -5.84 38.91 -2.00
C GLU A 59 -6.97 39.53 -1.17
N ILE A 60 -6.96 39.32 0.16
CA ILE A 60 -8.01 39.86 1.06
C ILE A 60 -7.81 41.35 1.33
N VAL A 61 -6.56 41.80 1.53
CA VAL A 61 -6.26 43.19 1.91
C VAL A 61 -6.23 44.13 0.70
N SER A 62 -5.84 43.62 -0.46
CA SER A 62 -5.70 44.40 -1.69
C SER A 62 -6.41 43.71 -2.86
N PRO A 63 -7.75 43.66 -2.85
CA PRO A 63 -8.50 43.26 -4.04
C PRO A 63 -8.21 44.25 -5.19
N PRO A 64 -8.08 43.79 -6.45
CA PRO A 64 -7.87 44.67 -7.60
C PRO A 64 -9.04 45.63 -7.84
#